data_AF-A0A2W7B0U4-F1
#
_entry.id   AF-A0A2W7B0U4-F1
#
_cell.length_a   1.000
_cell.length_b   1.000
_cell.length_c   1.000
_cell.angle_alpha   90.00
_cell.angle_beta   90.00
_cell.angle_gamma   90.00
#
_symmetry.space_group_name_H-M   'P 1'
#
loop_
_entity.id
_entity.type
_entity.pdbx_description
1 polymer ?
#
loop_
_entity_poly.entity_id
_entity_poly.type
_entity_poly.pdbx_seq_one_letter_code
_entity_poly.pdbx_strand_id
1 'polypeptide(L)' 'MNADAMAASRRADPDYGQISGLIPKTLITEFKVALARSGMNQSEAMEAAIALWVKQQGGNA' A
#
# COMPACT_ATOMS: atom_id res chain seq x y z
N MET A 1 2.22 19.17 -2.90
CA MET A 1 2.25 18.29 -4.10
C MET A 1 0.97 17.47 -4.10
N ASN A 2 0.31 17.31 -5.26
CA ASN A 2 -0.98 16.59 -5.36
C ASN A 2 -0.76 15.07 -5.31
N ALA A 3 -1.67 14.30 -4.71
CA ALA A 3 -1.56 12.85 -4.53
C ALA A 3 -1.44 12.10 -5.87
N ASP A 4 -2.10 12.59 -6.92
CA ASP A 4 -1.99 12.04 -8.28
C ASP A 4 -0.58 12.17 -8.87
N ALA A 5 0.13 13.25 -8.57
CA ALA A 5 1.51 13.45 -9.05
C ALA A 5 2.47 12.46 -8.37
N MET A 6 2.23 12.13 -7.10
CA MET A 6 3.03 11.14 -6.35
C MET A 6 2.83 9.73 -6.89
N ALA A 7 1.58 9.34 -7.22
CA ALA A 7 1.28 8.04 -7.80
C ALA A 7 1.88 7.86 -9.20
N ALA A 8 1.87 8.91 -10.03
CA ALA A 8 2.53 8.91 -11.33
C ALA A 8 4.05 8.80 -11.20
N SER A 9 4.65 9.50 -10.22
CA SER A 9 6.09 9.45 -9.95
C SER A 9 6.55 8.05 -9.54
N ARG A 10 5.80 7.34 -8.68
CA ARG A 10 6.17 5.99 -8.22
C ARG A 10 6.06 4.92 -9.31
N ARG A 11 5.23 5.13 -10.33
CA ARG A 11 5.16 4.20 -11.48
C ARG A 11 6.36 4.30 -12.42
N ALA A 12 7.04 5.44 -12.43
CA ALA A 12 8.23 5.68 -13.25
C ALA A 12 9.54 5.36 -12.51
N ASP A 13 9.46 5.10 -11.21
CA ASP A 13 10.60 4.81 -10.35
C ASP A 13 11.00 3.32 -10.49
N PRO A 14 12.24 3.00 -10.89
CA PRO A 14 12.70 1.62 -11.05
C PRO A 14 12.73 0.81 -9.75
N ASP A 15 12.72 1.48 -8.59
CA ASP A 15 12.73 0.82 -7.28
C ASP A 15 11.32 0.38 -6.83
N TYR A 16 10.27 0.72 -7.58
CA TYR A 16 8.89 0.35 -7.28
C TYR A 16 8.32 -0.67 -8.26
N GLY A 17 7.61 -1.67 -7.71
CA GLY A 17 6.85 -2.67 -8.47
C GLY A 17 5.36 -2.67 -8.13
N GLN A 18 4.51 -3.04 -9.09
CA GLN A 18 3.07 -3.21 -8.85
C GLN A 18 2.74 -4.65 -8.48
N ILE A 19 2.02 -4.84 -7.37
CA ILE A 19 1.41 -6.12 -6.98
C ILE A 19 -0.09 -6.06 -7.30
N SER A 20 -0.61 -7.08 -8.00
CA SER A 20 -2.01 -7.17 -8.41
C SER A 20 -2.71 -8.37 -7.77
N GLY A 21 -3.93 -8.17 -7.25
CA GLY A 21 -4.73 -9.23 -6.62
C GLY A 21 -6.17 -8.78 -6.35
N LEU A 22 -7.07 -9.76 -6.19
CA LEU A 22 -8.47 -9.53 -5.80
C LEU A 22 -8.65 -9.75 -4.30
N ILE A 23 -9.36 -8.84 -3.65
CA ILE A 23 -9.74 -8.95 -2.23
C ILE A 23 -11.23 -8.70 -2.04
N PRO A 24 -11.85 -9.20 -0.95
CA PRO A 24 -13.26 -8.94 -0.67
C PRO A 24 -13.59 -7.45 -0.60
N LYS A 25 -14.75 -7.04 -1.13
CA LYS A 25 -15.21 -5.64 -1.11
C LYS A 25 -15.32 -5.08 0.30
N THR A 26 -15.71 -5.90 1.27
CA THR A 26 -15.76 -5.53 2.69
C THR A 26 -14.40 -5.10 3.20
N LEU A 27 -13.35 -5.85 2.86
CA LEU A 27 -11.97 -5.53 3.23
C LEU A 27 -11.48 -4.24 2.57
N ILE A 28 -11.86 -3.98 1.32
CA ILE A 28 -11.56 -2.70 0.64
C ILE A 28 -12.16 -1.52 1.42
N THR A 29 -13.41 -1.66 1.87
CA THR A 29 -14.10 -0.61 2.62
C THR A 29 -13.42 -0.36 3.97
N GLU A 30 -13.15 -1.42 4.73
CA GLU A 30 -12.46 -1.31 6.02
C GLU A 30 -11.06 -0.72 5.88
N PHE A 31 -10.32 -1.12 4.85
CA PHE A 31 -9.00 -0.58 4.54
C PHE A 31 -9.06 0.93 4.29
N LYS A 32 -10.02 1.42 3.49
CA LYS A 32 -10.19 2.86 3.26
C LYS A 32 -10.55 3.62 4.53
N VAL A 33 -11.37 3.04 5.41
CA VAL A 33 -11.67 3.63 6.73
C VAL A 33 -10.41 3.71 7.59
N ALA A 34 -9.56 2.67 7.57
CA ALA A 34 -8.29 2.67 8.29
C ALA A 34 -7.30 3.72 7.76
N LEU A 35 -7.25 3.95 6.44
CA LEU A 35 -6.47 5.03 5.84
C LEU A 35 -6.93 6.40 6.36
N ALA A 36 -8.23 6.66 6.34
CA ALA A 36 -8.79 7.92 6.83
C ALA A 36 -8.49 8.16 8.32
N ARG A 37 -8.49 7.10 9.15
CA ARG A 37 -8.19 7.20 10.59
C ARG A 37 -6.70 7.40 10.88
N SER A 38 -5.83 6.76 10.10
CA SER A 38 -4.37 6.80 10.30
C SER A 38 -3.69 8.00 9.66
N GLY A 39 -4.36 8.65 8.69
CA GLY A 39 -3.75 9.71 7.87
C GLY A 39 -2.73 9.19 6.86
N MET A 40 -2.55 7.87 6.74
CA MET A 40 -1.67 7.26 5.76
C MET A 40 -2.29 7.28 4.37
N ASN A 41 -1.46 7.39 3.34
CA ASN A 41 -1.91 7.12 1.98
C ASN A 41 -1.93 5.62 1.68
N GLN A 42 -2.61 5.24 0.60
CA GLN A 42 -2.79 3.83 0.22
C GLN A 42 -1.46 3.10 -0.01
N SER A 43 -0.47 3.74 -0.65
CA SER A 43 0.82 3.10 -0.94
C SER A 43 1.58 2.81 0.35
N GLU A 44 1.66 3.80 1.25
CA GLU A 44 2.33 3.66 2.55
C GLU A 44 1.72 2.54 3.39
N ALA A 45 0.39 2.49 3.47
CA ALA A 45 -0.29 1.45 4.22
C ALA A 45 -0.10 0.05 3.61
N MET A 46 -0.08 -0.05 2.27
CA MET A 46 0.23 -1.31 1.59
C MET A 46 1.67 -1.74 1.82
N GLU A 47 2.64 -0.83 1.70
CA GLU A 47 4.05 -1.09 1.98
C GLU A 47 4.25 -1.59 3.42
N ALA A 48 3.65 -0.92 4.40
CA ALA A 48 3.72 -1.33 5.81
C ALA A 48 3.07 -2.71 6.05
N ALA A 49 1.90 -2.97 5.46
CA ALA A 49 1.20 -4.25 5.59
C ALA A 49 2.00 -5.40 4.96
N ILE A 50 2.58 -5.17 3.78
CA ILE A 50 3.40 -6.16 3.07
C ILE A 50 4.71 -6.41 3.83
N ALA A 51 5.39 -5.37 4.29
CA ALA A 51 6.63 -5.50 5.06
C ALA A 51 6.40 -6.31 6.34
N LEU A 52 5.29 -6.03 7.07
CA LEU A 52 4.90 -6.80 8.24
C LEU A 52 4.66 -8.27 7.89
N TRP A 53 3.93 -8.55 6.81
CA TRP A 53 3.67 -9.91 6.35
C TRP A 53 4.96 -10.65 6.00
N VAL A 54 5.86 -10.03 5.21
CA VAL A 54 7.16 -10.62 4.84
C VAL A 54 7.98 -10.95 6.08
N LYS A 55 8.03 -10.04 7.05
CA LYS A 55 8.72 -10.27 8.33
C LYS A 55 8.13 -11.46 9.10
N GLN A 56 6.81 -11.61 9.11
CA GLN A 56 6.14 -12.76 9.73
C GLN A 56 6.46 -14.09 9.04
N GLN A 57 6.78 -14.07 7.74
CA GLN A 57 7.24 -15.24 6.99
C GLN A 57 8.75 -15.52 7.14
N GLY A 58 9.47 -14.79 8.00
CA GLY A 58 10.91 -14.93 8.19
C GLY A 58 11.76 -14.28 7.10
N GLY A 59 11.16 -13.48 6.23
CA GLY A 59 11.90 -12.63 5.28
C GLY A 59 12.46 -11.38 5.97
N ASN A 60 13.51 -10.80 5.37
CA ASN A 60 13.96 -9.46 5.74
C ASN A 60 13.25 -8.46 4.82
N ALA A 61 12.49 -7.54 5.42
CA ALA A 61 11.73 -6.48 4.75
C ALA A 61 12.38 -5.12 5.02
#